data_AF-A0A672QC57-F1
#
_entry.id   AF-A0A672QC57-F1
#
_cell.length_a   1.000
_cell.length_b   1.000
_cell.length_c   1.000
_cell.angle_alpha   90.00
_cell.angle_beta   90.00
_cell.angle_gamma   90.00
#
_symmetry.space_group_name_H-M   'P 1'
#
loop_
_entity.id
_entity.type
_entity.pdbx_description
1 polymer ?
#
loop_
_entity_poly.entity_id
_entity_poly.type
_entity_poly.pdbx_seq_one_letter_code
_entity_poly.pdbx_strand_id
1 'polypeptide(L)'
;RFLPHLSSSELEMGCFSTVLPKVVKVFASLLEEISKQIGGLSSQNTELHVLLRNILKMMVQTLESLSGCVRHVCSFEESVSFDAIRSLPSCILRVLKDTFQHCKDSEVMYSGRLSLVGDLLQGLFKEAYSLQKGLMELMDKINLEDTASEEEVSDIVTGLWYLCEKSPVKRWICFSVVILNFVFGLQ
;
A
#
# COMPACT_ATOMS: atom_id res chain seq x y z
N ARG A 1 10.56 -27.55 -4.52
CA ARG A 1 10.60 -26.16 -4.01
C ARG A 1 11.78 -26.09 -3.07
N PHE A 2 12.90 -25.50 -3.50
CA PHE A 2 14.14 -25.38 -2.72
C PHE A 2 14.43 -23.89 -2.53
N LEU A 3 13.90 -23.32 -1.45
CA LEU A 3 14.57 -22.23 -0.77
C LEU A 3 14.82 -22.78 0.65
N PRO A 4 16.08 -22.87 1.10
CA PRO A 4 16.36 -23.30 2.47
C PRO A 4 15.63 -22.35 3.42
N HIS A 5 15.18 -22.88 4.55
CA HIS A 5 14.44 -22.17 5.59
C HIS A 5 15.27 -20.99 6.11
N LEU A 6 15.22 -19.85 5.42
CA LEU A 6 15.77 -18.60 5.91
C LEU A 6 14.92 -18.20 7.10
N SER A 7 15.56 -18.06 8.25
CA SER A 7 14.91 -17.53 9.44
C SER A 7 14.41 -16.11 9.18
N SER A 8 13.39 -15.66 9.92
CA SER A 8 12.87 -14.28 9.83
C SER A 8 14.00 -13.24 9.91
N SER A 9 14.99 -13.47 10.78
CA SER A 9 16.17 -12.60 10.95
C SER A 9 17.09 -12.54 9.70
N GLU A 10 17.33 -13.67 9.04
CA GLU A 10 18.13 -13.70 7.80
C GLU A 10 17.38 -13.02 6.64
N LEU A 11 16.06 -13.14 6.62
CA LEU A 11 15.21 -12.44 5.66
C LEU A 11 15.23 -10.92 5.89
N GLU A 12 15.22 -10.49 7.16
CA GLU A 12 15.34 -9.08 7.53
C GLU A 12 16.70 -8.48 7.13
N MET A 13 17.80 -9.13 7.50
CA MET A 13 19.15 -8.65 7.17
C MET A 13 19.47 -8.74 5.67
N GLY A 14 19.13 -9.86 5.03
CA GLY A 14 19.50 -10.12 3.65
C GLY A 14 18.58 -9.49 2.61
N CYS A 15 17.31 -9.23 2.97
CA CYS A 15 16.30 -8.77 2.02
C CYS A 15 15.56 -7.52 2.51
N PHE A 16 14.83 -7.58 3.63
CA PHE A 16 13.87 -6.51 3.97
C PHE A 16 14.55 -5.17 4.26
N SER A 17 15.57 -5.14 5.12
CA SER A 17 16.30 -3.92 5.46
C SER A 17 16.99 -3.26 4.27
N THR A 18 17.30 -4.02 3.21
CA THR A 18 17.99 -3.51 2.02
C THR A 18 17.04 -3.15 0.87
N VAL A 19 15.99 -3.94 0.67
CA VAL A 19 15.07 -3.84 -0.47
C VAL A 19 13.89 -2.94 -0.15
N LEU A 20 13.28 -3.06 1.02
CA LEU A 20 12.05 -2.32 1.36
C LEU A 20 12.24 -0.79 1.40
N PRO A 21 13.36 -0.23 1.89
CA PRO A 21 13.59 1.21 1.77
C PRO A 21 13.62 1.69 0.31
N LYS A 22 14.09 0.86 -0.62
CA LYS A 22 14.05 1.17 -2.05
C LYS A 22 12.63 1.09 -2.60
N VAL A 23 11.82 0.13 -2.13
CA VAL A 23 10.40 0.03 -2.48
C VAL A 23 9.67 1.31 -2.08
N VAL A 24 9.84 1.78 -0.84
CA VAL A 24 9.28 3.05 -0.37
C VAL A 24 9.68 4.21 -1.29
N LYS A 25 10.97 4.30 -1.63
CA LYS A 25 11.48 5.37 -2.50
C LYS A 25 10.87 5.32 -3.90
N VAL A 26 10.81 4.13 -4.52
CA VAL A 26 10.19 3.94 -5.84
C VAL A 26 8.72 4.31 -5.79
N PHE A 27 7.99 3.85 -4.77
CA PHE A 27 6.57 4.15 -4.62
C PHE A 27 6.30 5.65 -4.49
N ALA A 28 7.11 6.37 -3.71
CA ALA A 28 7.04 7.82 -3.62
C ALA A 28 7.32 8.51 -4.96
N SER A 29 8.34 8.05 -5.71
CA SER A 29 8.63 8.59 -7.05
C SER A 29 7.48 8.36 -8.04
N LEU A 30 6.76 7.25 -7.95
CA LEU A 30 5.56 6.99 -8.78
C LEU A 30 4.45 8.01 -8.50
N LEU A 31 4.23 8.35 -7.22
CA LEU A 31 3.24 9.35 -6.81
C LEU A 31 3.63 10.77 -7.24
N GLU A 32 4.91 11.12 -7.14
CA GLU A 32 5.44 12.38 -7.66
C GLU A 32 5.26 12.48 -9.18
N GLU A 33 5.50 11.38 -9.89
CA GLU A 33 5.33 11.34 -11.34
C GLU A 33 3.87 11.52 -11.74
N ILE A 34 2.94 10.84 -11.06
CA ILE A 34 1.50 11.11 -11.22
C ILE A 34 1.24 12.61 -11.04
N SER A 35 1.69 13.19 -9.92
CA SER A 35 1.48 14.61 -9.58
C SER A 35 1.98 15.58 -10.65
N LYS A 36 3.12 15.29 -11.28
CA LYS A 36 3.68 16.10 -12.38
C LYS A 36 2.84 16.00 -13.65
N GLN A 37 2.37 14.80 -14.00
CA GLN A 37 1.69 14.55 -15.26
C GLN A 37 0.22 15.00 -15.26
N ILE A 38 -0.38 15.13 -14.08
CA ILE A 38 -1.78 15.55 -13.91
C ILE A 38 -2.08 16.93 -14.49
N GLY A 39 -1.14 17.88 -14.39
CA GLY A 39 -1.28 19.22 -14.98
C GLY A 39 -1.36 19.22 -16.52
N GLY A 40 -0.87 18.16 -17.16
CA GLY A 40 -0.91 17.94 -18.61
C GLY A 40 -2.10 17.12 -19.09
N LEU A 41 -3.01 16.70 -18.19
CA LEU A 41 -4.17 15.87 -18.54
C LEU A 41 -5.08 16.59 -19.53
N SER A 42 -4.99 16.22 -20.80
CA SER A 42 -5.97 16.50 -21.86
C SER A 42 -6.59 15.18 -22.32
N SER A 43 -7.87 15.18 -22.68
CA SER A 43 -8.55 13.99 -23.21
C SER A 43 -7.92 13.48 -24.52
N GLN A 44 -7.12 14.31 -25.19
CA GLN A 44 -6.46 13.98 -26.45
C GLN A 44 -5.03 13.42 -26.27
N ASN A 45 -4.44 13.50 -25.08
CA ASN A 45 -3.07 13.07 -24.85
C ASN A 45 -2.99 11.59 -24.44
N THR A 46 -3.10 10.70 -25.42
CA THR A 46 -3.10 9.23 -25.25
C THR A 46 -1.84 8.70 -24.59
N GLU A 47 -0.68 9.31 -24.81
CA GLU A 47 0.59 8.91 -24.19
C GLU A 47 0.57 9.13 -22.67
N LEU A 48 0.05 10.28 -22.21
CA LEU A 48 -0.12 10.54 -20.77
C LEU A 48 -1.11 9.57 -20.12
N HIS A 49 -2.19 9.20 -20.81
CA HIS A 49 -3.13 8.19 -20.31
C HIS A 49 -2.45 6.83 -20.12
N VAL A 50 -1.65 6.40 -21.10
CA VAL A 50 -0.90 5.13 -21.01
C VAL A 50 0.12 5.18 -19.86
N LEU A 51 0.85 6.29 -19.71
CA LEU A 51 1.81 6.49 -18.64
C LEU A 51 1.16 6.39 -17.26
N LEU A 52 0.07 7.14 -17.03
CA LEU A 52 -0.65 7.12 -15.74
C LEU A 52 -1.20 5.72 -15.42
N ARG A 53 -1.79 5.04 -16.41
CA ARG A 53 -2.28 3.68 -16.22
C ARG A 53 -1.14 2.71 -15.90
N ASN A 54 0.04 2.87 -16.51
CA ASN A 54 1.20 2.04 -16.20
C ASN A 54 1.73 2.30 -14.79
N ILE A 55 1.78 3.56 -14.36
CA ILE A 55 2.20 3.92 -12.99
C ILE A 55 1.25 3.29 -11.96
N LEU A 56 -0.07 3.47 -12.13
CA LEU A 56 -1.06 2.90 -11.21
C LEU A 56 -0.99 1.36 -11.16
N LYS A 57 -0.78 0.70 -12.31
CA LYS A 57 -0.54 -0.76 -12.34
C LYS A 57 0.70 -1.16 -11.55
N MET A 58 1.79 -0.41 -11.67
CA MET A 58 3.02 -0.69 -10.92
C MET A 58 2.80 -0.52 -9.42
N MET A 59 2.00 0.47 -9.00
CA MET A 59 1.61 0.65 -7.61
C MET A 59 0.78 -0.55 -7.10
N VAL A 60 -0.20 -1.02 -7.86
CA VAL A 60 -0.98 -2.24 -7.54
C VAL A 60 -0.06 -3.44 -7.34
N GLN A 61 0.83 -3.71 -8.30
CA GLN A 61 1.78 -4.82 -8.22
C GLN A 61 2.73 -4.74 -7.02
N THR A 62 3.09 -3.51 -6.61
CA THR A 62 3.90 -3.29 -5.41
C THR A 62 3.13 -3.73 -4.15
N LEU A 63 1.85 -3.38 -4.04
CA LEU A 63 0.99 -3.79 -2.92
C LEU A 63 0.77 -5.32 -2.89
N GLU A 64 0.56 -5.93 -4.06
CA GLU A 64 0.44 -7.40 -4.19
C GLU A 64 1.72 -8.10 -3.74
N SER A 65 2.88 -7.56 -4.12
CA SER A 65 4.20 -8.11 -3.74
C SER A 65 4.42 -8.01 -2.23
N LEU A 66 4.12 -6.86 -1.62
CA LEU A 66 4.18 -6.67 -0.17
C LEU A 66 3.21 -7.62 0.56
N SER A 67 2.00 -7.82 0.01
CA SER A 67 1.04 -8.79 0.55
C SER A 67 1.59 -10.23 0.48
N GLY A 68 2.34 -10.54 -0.58
CA GLY A 68 3.10 -11.78 -0.71
C GLY A 68 4.14 -11.95 0.39
N CYS A 69 4.91 -10.89 0.70
CA CYS A 69 5.88 -10.90 1.80
C CYS A 69 5.22 -11.14 3.15
N VAL A 70 4.11 -10.46 3.45
CA VAL A 70 3.35 -10.65 4.69
C VAL A 70 2.85 -12.09 4.81
N ARG A 71 2.21 -12.61 3.75
CA ARG A 71 1.70 -13.98 3.74
C ARG A 71 2.83 -15.01 3.92
N HIS A 72 3.98 -14.74 3.32
CA HIS A 72 5.17 -15.56 3.47
C HIS A 72 5.60 -15.60 4.94
N VAL A 73 5.87 -14.45 5.56
CA VAL A 73 6.25 -14.35 6.99
C VAL A 73 5.22 -15.03 7.90
N CYS A 74 3.93 -14.76 7.70
CA CYS A 74 2.85 -15.35 8.48
C CYS A 74 2.73 -16.89 8.34
N SER A 75 3.38 -17.50 7.34
CA SER A 75 3.33 -18.95 7.09
C SER A 75 4.44 -19.75 7.78
N PHE A 76 5.54 -19.12 8.21
CA PHE A 76 6.68 -19.82 8.81
C PHE A 76 6.57 -20.01 10.32
N GLU A 77 6.09 -18.99 11.03
CA GLU A 77 6.22 -18.94 12.49
C GLU A 77 4.86 -18.66 13.16
N GLU A 78 4.62 -19.35 14.27
CA GLU A 78 3.44 -19.16 15.11
C GLU A 78 3.54 -17.85 15.94
N SER A 79 4.77 -17.44 16.27
CA SER A 79 5.14 -16.15 16.87
C SER A 79 6.36 -15.57 16.16
N VAL A 80 6.31 -14.29 15.76
CA VAL A 80 7.41 -13.61 15.07
C VAL A 80 8.02 -12.55 15.99
N SER A 81 9.35 -12.53 16.14
CA SER A 81 10.03 -11.44 16.84
C SER A 81 9.96 -10.16 16.02
N PHE A 82 9.59 -9.04 16.66
CA PHE A 82 9.49 -7.74 15.98
C PHE A 82 10.81 -7.33 15.31
N ASP A 83 11.94 -7.47 16.01
CA ASP A 83 13.27 -7.12 15.50
C ASP A 83 13.65 -7.91 14.25
N ALA A 84 13.16 -9.14 14.15
CA ALA A 84 13.41 -10.03 13.03
C ALA A 84 12.61 -9.67 11.77
N ILE A 85 11.71 -8.69 11.80
CA ILE A 85 10.94 -8.24 10.62
C ILE A 85 10.65 -6.73 10.58
N ARG A 86 11.28 -5.92 11.45
CA ARG A 86 10.91 -4.52 11.70
C ARG A 86 10.80 -3.63 10.45
N SER A 87 11.59 -3.91 9.41
CA SER A 87 11.54 -3.16 8.15
C SER A 87 10.23 -3.37 7.39
N LEU A 88 9.59 -4.54 7.55
CA LEU A 88 8.38 -4.92 6.82
C LEU A 88 7.14 -4.15 7.29
N PRO A 89 6.73 -4.16 8.57
CA PRO A 89 5.63 -3.33 9.06
C PRO A 89 5.85 -1.86 8.73
N SER A 90 7.06 -1.34 8.95
CA SER A 90 7.41 0.07 8.68
C SER A 90 7.24 0.46 7.22
N CYS A 91 7.70 -0.39 6.28
CA CYS A 91 7.52 -0.18 4.85
C CYS A 91 6.04 -0.19 4.46
N ILE A 92 5.29 -1.19 4.94
CA ILE A 92 3.87 -1.35 4.60
C ILE A 92 3.06 -0.17 5.13
N LEU A 93 3.28 0.26 6.38
CA LEU A 93 2.62 1.42 6.98
C LEU A 93 2.79 2.67 6.10
N ARG A 94 4.01 2.92 5.63
CA ARG A 94 4.31 4.08 4.78
C ARG A 94 3.64 3.98 3.41
N VAL A 95 3.77 2.84 2.72
CA VAL A 95 3.15 2.60 1.41
C VAL A 95 1.61 2.68 1.50
N LEU A 96 1.01 2.12 2.54
CA LEU A 96 -0.44 2.21 2.76
C LEU A 96 -0.89 3.64 3.04
N LYS A 97 -0.14 4.38 3.87
CA LYS A 97 -0.42 5.79 4.15
C LYS A 97 -0.48 6.61 2.86
N ASP A 98 0.54 6.47 2.03
CA ASP A 98 0.65 7.20 0.77
C ASP A 98 -0.43 6.76 -0.23
N THR A 99 -0.73 5.46 -0.27
CA THR A 99 -1.80 4.91 -1.13
C THR A 99 -3.17 5.45 -0.75
N PHE A 100 -3.54 5.39 0.53
CA PHE A 100 -4.84 5.89 0.99
C PHE A 100 -4.96 7.40 0.83
N GLN A 101 -3.86 8.13 1.02
CA GLN A 101 -3.84 9.57 0.77
C GLN A 101 -4.05 9.87 -0.73
N HIS A 102 -3.39 9.15 -1.63
CA HIS A 102 -3.62 9.27 -3.07
C HIS A 102 -5.07 8.96 -3.45
N CYS A 103 -5.65 7.87 -2.94
CA CYS A 103 -7.05 7.53 -3.20
C CYS A 103 -8.00 8.63 -2.71
N LYS A 104 -7.73 9.24 -1.55
CA LYS A 104 -8.53 10.34 -1.00
C LYS A 104 -8.49 11.57 -1.90
N ASP A 105 -7.30 11.92 -2.40
CA ASP A 105 -7.13 13.14 -3.18
C ASP A 105 -7.47 12.93 -4.67
N SER A 106 -7.68 11.68 -5.09
CA SER A 106 -7.86 11.29 -6.50
C SER A 106 -8.99 12.05 -7.22
N GLU A 107 -10.12 12.32 -6.57
CA GLU A 107 -11.23 13.04 -7.20
C GLU A 107 -10.82 14.45 -7.66
N VAL A 108 -10.16 15.19 -6.77
CA VAL A 108 -9.64 16.53 -7.04
C VAL A 108 -8.46 16.45 -7.99
N MET A 109 -7.56 15.51 -7.73
CA MET A 109 -6.31 15.31 -8.46
C MET A 109 -6.57 15.02 -9.94
N TYR A 110 -7.47 14.10 -10.28
CA TYR A 110 -7.79 13.79 -11.68
C TYR A 110 -8.81 14.75 -12.30
N SER A 111 -9.16 15.87 -11.62
CA SER A 111 -10.05 16.92 -12.13
C SER A 111 -11.39 16.38 -12.69
N GLY A 112 -11.99 15.41 -11.98
CA GLY A 112 -13.24 14.76 -12.40
C GLY A 112 -13.12 13.76 -13.57
N ARG A 113 -11.90 13.45 -14.04
CA ARG A 113 -11.66 12.49 -15.13
C ARG A 113 -11.28 11.09 -14.63
N LEU A 114 -11.89 10.68 -13.53
CA LEU A 114 -11.63 9.38 -12.92
C LEU A 114 -11.96 8.20 -13.85
N SER A 115 -12.83 8.36 -14.85
CA SER A 115 -13.16 7.30 -15.83
C SER A 115 -11.93 6.77 -16.57
N LEU A 116 -10.87 7.57 -16.67
CA LEU A 116 -9.64 7.20 -17.36
C LEU A 116 -8.81 6.17 -16.60
N VAL A 117 -8.95 6.11 -15.28
CA VAL A 117 -8.09 5.32 -14.37
C VAL A 117 -8.87 4.65 -13.23
N GLY A 118 -10.20 4.76 -13.21
CA GLY A 118 -11.04 4.37 -12.09
C GLY A 118 -10.99 2.89 -11.77
N ASP A 119 -10.86 2.04 -12.79
CA ASP A 119 -10.64 0.60 -12.64
C ASP A 119 -9.32 0.29 -11.90
N LEU A 120 -8.26 1.04 -12.21
CA LEU A 120 -6.95 0.87 -11.56
C LEU A 120 -6.94 1.46 -10.15
N LEU A 121 -7.60 2.59 -9.91
CA LEU A 121 -7.77 3.15 -8.57
C LEU A 121 -8.58 2.22 -7.66
N GLN A 122 -9.61 1.57 -8.21
CA GLN A 122 -10.36 0.54 -7.49
C GLN A 122 -9.48 -0.66 -7.15
N GLY A 123 -8.68 -1.14 -8.11
CA GLY A 123 -7.72 -2.22 -7.89
C GLY A 123 -6.68 -1.86 -6.82
N LEU A 124 -6.14 -0.65 -6.90
CA LEU A 124 -5.15 -0.11 -5.94
C LEU A 124 -5.70 -0.10 -4.52
N PHE A 125 -6.92 0.41 -4.34
CA PHE A 125 -7.56 0.41 -3.03
C PHE A 125 -7.83 -0.99 -2.50
N LYS A 126 -8.33 -1.90 -3.36
CA LYS A 126 -8.61 -3.28 -2.97
C LYS A 126 -7.35 -3.98 -2.46
N GLU A 127 -6.24 -3.84 -3.18
CA GLU A 127 -4.96 -4.43 -2.76
C GLU A 127 -4.38 -3.74 -1.53
N ALA A 128 -4.54 -2.42 -1.39
CA ALA A 128 -4.14 -1.70 -0.17
C ALA A 128 -4.93 -2.21 1.06
N TYR A 129 -6.22 -2.44 0.92
CA TYR A 129 -7.05 -2.98 2.00
C TYR A 129 -6.68 -4.43 2.34
N SER A 130 -6.41 -5.25 1.32
CA SER A 130 -5.91 -6.62 1.47
C SER A 130 -4.58 -6.64 2.24
N LEU A 131 -3.64 -5.77 1.86
CA LEU A 131 -2.35 -5.60 2.52
C LEU A 131 -2.51 -5.09 3.95
N GLN A 132 -3.41 -4.13 4.20
CA GLN A 132 -3.74 -3.66 5.54
C GLN A 132 -4.21 -4.81 6.42
N LYS A 133 -5.14 -5.63 5.93
CA LYS A 133 -5.65 -6.79 6.69
C LYS A 133 -4.51 -7.76 7.00
N GLY A 134 -3.68 -8.08 6.01
CA GLY A 134 -2.50 -8.93 6.23
C GLY A 134 -1.54 -8.34 7.26
N LEU A 135 -1.33 -7.02 7.25
CA LEU A 135 -0.49 -6.35 8.26
C LEU A 135 -1.10 -6.51 9.67
N MET A 136 -2.41 -6.36 9.82
CA MET A 136 -3.07 -6.57 11.12
C MET A 136 -2.88 -8.02 11.61
N GLU A 137 -3.07 -9.00 10.72
CA GLU A 137 -2.84 -10.43 11.04
C GLU A 137 -1.37 -10.70 11.40
N LEU A 138 -0.42 -10.01 10.75
CA LEU A 138 0.99 -10.09 11.10
C LEU A 138 1.24 -9.48 12.48
N MET A 139 0.68 -8.30 12.77
CA MET A 139 0.84 -7.64 14.07
C MET A 139 0.29 -8.48 15.22
N ASP A 140 -0.80 -9.21 15.04
CA ASP A 140 -1.36 -10.13 16.04
C ASP A 140 -0.40 -11.29 16.38
N LYS A 141 0.51 -11.63 15.47
CA LYS A 141 1.55 -12.67 15.65
C LYS A 141 2.88 -12.14 16.15
N ILE A 142 3.09 -10.82 16.11
CA ILE A 142 4.33 -10.22 16.57
C ILE A 142 4.33 -10.26 18.10
N ASN A 143 5.34 -10.94 18.65
CA ASN A 143 5.63 -10.82 20.07
C ASN A 143 6.46 -9.55 20.26
N LEU A 144 5.83 -8.51 20.80
CA LEU A 144 6.50 -7.30 21.30
C LEU A 144 7.18 -7.68 22.62
N GLU A 145 8.23 -8.51 22.56
CA GLU A 145 9.16 -8.61 23.68
C GLU A 145 9.87 -7.25 23.84
N ASP A 146 10.34 -6.93 25.06
CA ASP A 146 10.86 -5.62 25.54
C ASP A 146 12.05 -5.02 24.74
N THR A 147 12.33 -5.48 23.52
CA THR A 147 13.45 -5.04 22.67
C THR A 147 13.10 -3.88 21.74
N ALA A 148 11.80 -3.65 21.44
CA ALA A 148 11.38 -2.52 20.61
C ALA A 148 11.49 -1.19 21.37
N SER A 149 12.07 -0.16 20.74
CA SER A 149 12.16 1.16 21.38
C SER A 149 10.80 1.84 21.49
N GLU A 150 10.60 2.68 22.50
CA GLU A 150 9.34 3.45 22.68
C GLU A 150 8.98 4.29 21.44
N GLU A 151 9.98 4.78 20.69
CA GLU A 151 9.81 5.52 19.44
C GLU A 151 9.27 4.62 18.32
N GLU A 152 9.86 3.43 18.12
CA GLU A 152 9.41 2.46 17.12
C GLU A 152 7.99 1.95 17.42
N VAL A 153 7.69 1.70 18.71
CA VAL A 153 6.34 1.32 19.16
C VAL A 153 5.36 2.47 18.90
N SER A 154 5.74 3.72 19.24
CA SER A 154 4.91 4.90 18.98
C SER A 154 4.63 5.11 17.49
N ASP A 155 5.62 4.93 16.63
CA ASP A 155 5.48 5.07 15.18
C ASP A 155 4.56 3.99 14.59
N ILE A 156 4.68 2.75 15.07
CA ILE A 156 3.80 1.65 14.65
C ILE A 156 2.38 1.88 15.16
N VAL A 157 2.20 2.23 16.43
CA VAL A 157 0.89 2.51 17.02
C VAL A 157 0.22 3.68 16.29
N THR A 158 0.98 4.75 16.00
CA THR A 158 0.47 5.90 15.24
C THR A 158 0.12 5.51 13.79
N GLY A 159 0.95 4.68 13.15
CA GLY A 159 0.69 4.14 11.83
C GLY A 159 -0.57 3.28 11.79
N LEU A 160 -0.71 2.32 12.71
CA LEU A 160 -1.88 1.46 12.85
C LEU A 160 -3.13 2.26 13.19
N TRP A 161 -3.03 3.23 14.10
CA TRP A 161 -4.12 4.14 14.43
C TRP A 161 -4.57 4.93 13.21
N TYR A 162 -3.64 5.50 12.44
CA TYR A 162 -3.95 6.15 11.17
C TYR A 162 -4.64 5.17 10.21
N LEU A 163 -4.15 3.95 10.08
CA LEU A 163 -4.78 2.94 9.22
C LEU A 163 -6.18 2.53 9.70
N CYS A 164 -6.43 2.42 11.00
CA CYS A 164 -7.74 2.08 11.56
C CYS A 164 -8.72 3.25 11.45
N GLU A 165 -8.29 4.48 11.75
CA GLU A 165 -9.10 5.70 11.63
C GLU A 165 -9.42 6.00 10.16
N LYS A 166 -8.45 5.77 9.27
CA LYS A 166 -8.55 6.01 7.83
C LYS A 166 -8.97 4.78 7.03
N SER A 167 -9.23 3.63 7.64
CA SER A 167 -9.89 2.47 7.00
C SER A 167 -11.39 2.63 7.18
N PRO A 168 -12.10 3.23 6.20
CA PRO A 168 -13.44 3.67 6.41
C PRO A 168 -14.29 2.83 5.46
N VAL A 169 -14.70 1.65 5.91
CA VAL A 169 -15.77 0.87 5.27
C VAL A 169 -16.97 1.81 4.94
N LYS A 170 -17.18 2.87 5.74
CA LYS A 170 -18.20 3.90 5.51
C LYS A 170 -17.87 5.00 4.48
N ARG A 171 -16.62 5.46 4.36
CA ARG A 171 -16.24 6.50 3.37
C ARG A 171 -15.99 5.87 1.99
N TRP A 172 -15.70 4.58 1.94
CA TRP A 172 -15.65 3.81 0.69
C TRP A 172 -17.01 3.38 0.15
N ILE A 173 -18.07 3.30 0.96
CA ILE A 173 -19.44 3.24 0.40
C ILE A 173 -19.69 4.51 -0.41
N CYS A 174 -19.31 5.70 0.09
CA CYS A 174 -19.42 6.93 -0.69
C CYS A 174 -18.50 6.93 -1.93
N PHE A 175 -17.22 6.53 -1.80
CA PHE A 175 -16.29 6.52 -2.94
C PHE A 175 -16.65 5.44 -3.99
N SER A 176 -17.09 4.26 -3.56
CA SER A 176 -17.63 3.21 -4.43
C SER A 176 -18.91 3.63 -5.09
N VAL A 177 -19.84 4.29 -4.38
CA VAL A 177 -21.09 4.81 -4.97
C VAL A 177 -20.78 5.90 -5.99
N VAL A 178 -19.80 6.77 -5.74
CA VAL A 178 -19.35 7.78 -6.72
C VAL A 178 -18.71 7.12 -7.95
N ILE A 179 -17.82 6.15 -7.77
CA ILE A 179 -17.20 5.39 -8.87
C ILE A 179 -18.24 4.54 -9.62
N LEU A 180 -19.17 3.87 -8.93
CA LEU A 180 -20.25 3.05 -9.53
C LEU A 180 -21.25 3.93 -10.29
N ASN A 181 -21.66 5.07 -9.75
CA ASN A 181 -22.54 6.00 -10.47
C ASN A 181 -21.84 6.57 -11.72
N PHE A 182 -20.53 6.83 -11.64
CA PHE A 182 -19.75 7.33 -12.76
C PHE A 182 -19.45 6.26 -13.84
N VAL A 183 -19.27 5.00 -13.44
CA VAL A 183 -18.97 3.87 -14.34
C VAL A 183 -20.23 3.26 -14.94
N PHE A 184 -21.35 3.22 -14.22
CA PHE A 184 -22.61 2.63 -14.69
C PHE A 184 -23.63 3.63 -15.22
N GLY A 185 -23.38 4.94 -15.13
CA GLY A 185 -24.26 5.96 -15.70
C GLY A 185 -25.70 5.92 -15.15
N LEU A 186 -25.86 5.50 -13.89
CA LEU A 186 -27.14 5.58 -13.20
C LEU A 186 -27.30 7.03 -12.70
N GLN A 187 -28.08 7.80 -13.48
CA GLN A 187 -28.56 9.13 -13.12
C GLN A 187 -29.66 9.05 -12.06
#